data_AF-A0A8T5KR85-F1
#
_entry.id   AF-A0A8T5KR85-F1
#
_cell.length_a   1.000
_cell.length_b   1.000
_cell.length_c   1.000
_cell.angle_alpha   90.00
_cell.angle_beta   90.00
_cell.angle_gamma   90.00
#
_symmetry.space_group_name_H-M   'P 1'
#
loop_
_entity.id
_entity.type
_entity.pdbx_description
1 polymer ?
#
loop_
_entity_poly.entity_id
_entity_poly.type
_entity_poly.pdbx_seq_one_letter_code
_entity_poly.pdbx_strand_id
1 'polypeptide(L)'
;QIKANKQTTFDFPLVMSGSGKLVLNFIGPGLEKNTVEKDIMLSFSLPNGAANGTVNIILGIIVLVIIYFLARKFIFKKKKKK
;
A
#
# COMPACT_ATOMS: atom_id res chain seq x y z
N GLN A 1 -14.85 40.89 12.19
CA GLN A 1 -15.64 39.95 11.38
C GLN A 1 -15.21 38.54 11.73
N ILE A 2 -16.04 37.75 12.41
CA ILE A 2 -15.68 36.42 12.91
C ILE A 2 -15.92 35.41 11.78
N LYS A 3 -14.85 34.86 11.18
CA LYS A 3 -14.96 33.74 10.24
C LYS A 3 -15.30 32.48 11.04
N ALA A 4 -16.52 31.99 10.92
CA ALA A 4 -16.89 30.68 11.44
C ALA A 4 -16.17 29.60 10.61
N ASN A 5 -15.00 29.14 11.07
CA ASN A 5 -14.28 28.02 10.48
C ASN A 5 -14.77 26.73 11.13
N LYS A 6 -15.95 26.25 10.72
CA LYS A 6 -16.40 24.91 11.10
C LYS A 6 -15.88 23.92 10.06
N GLN A 7 -14.90 23.11 10.46
CA GLN A 7 -14.45 21.98 9.66
C GLN A 7 -15.44 20.83 9.84
N THR A 8 -15.94 20.30 8.73
CA THR A 8 -16.79 19.10 8.71
C THR A 8 -16.02 17.99 8.01
N THR A 9 -15.85 16.86 8.70
CA THR A 9 -15.18 15.67 8.19
C THR A 9 -16.25 14.65 7.79
N PHE A 10 -16.08 14.05 6.61
CA PHE A 10 -16.93 12.97 6.13
C PHE A 10 -16.09 11.69 6.06
N ASP A 11 -16.50 10.68 6.81
CA ASP A 11 -15.87 9.37 6.80
C ASP A 11 -16.68 8.43 5.89
N PHE A 12 -16.01 7.87 4.88
CA PHE A 12 -16.61 6.93 3.94
C PHE A 12 -16.01 5.53 4.13
N PRO A 13 -16.80 4.45 3.94
CA PRO A 13 -16.25 3.10 3.97
C PRO A 13 -15.22 2.91 2.85
N LEU A 14 -14.22 2.05 3.11
CA LEU A 14 -13.18 1.76 2.13
C LEU A 14 -13.79 1.00 0.93
N VAL A 15 -13.76 1.62 -0.25
CA VAL A 15 -14.17 1.00 -1.51
C VAL A 15 -12.92 0.75 -2.36
N MET A 16 -12.74 -0.49 -2.84
CA MET A 16 -11.53 -0.91 -3.56
C MET A 16 -11.37 -0.20 -4.91
N SER A 17 -12.48 0.07 -5.59
CA SER A 17 -12.52 0.79 -6.86
C SER A 17 -13.90 1.40 -7.06
N GLY A 18 -13.93 2.55 -7.73
CA GLY A 18 -15.17 3.24 -8.08
C GLY A 18 -14.95 4.71 -8.39
N SER A 19 -15.90 5.29 -9.11
CA SER A 19 -16.03 6.74 -9.28
C SER A 19 -17.31 7.20 -8.60
N GLY A 20 -17.25 8.36 -7.96
CA GLY A 20 -18.39 8.94 -7.29
C GLY A 20 -18.30 10.46 -7.26
N LYS A 21 -19.44 11.10 -6.99
CA LYS A 21 -19.55 12.55 -6.88
C LYS A 21 -20.03 12.92 -5.48
N LEU A 22 -19.28 13.78 -4.80
CA LEU A 22 -19.71 14.40 -3.56
C LEU A 22 -20.43 15.71 -3.89
N VAL A 23 -21.71 15.78 -3.53
CA VAL A 23 -22.53 16.98 -3.71
C VAL A 23 -22.95 17.48 -2.33
N LEU A 24 -22.49 18.68 -1.97
CA LEU A 24 -22.82 19.33 -0.71
C LEU A 24 -23.72 20.52 -1.00
N ASN A 25 -24.96 20.45 -0.50
CA ASN A 25 -25.90 21.55 -0.53
C ASN A 25 -25.94 22.21 0.84
N PHE A 26 -25.67 23.51 0.92
CA PHE A 26 -25.72 24.25 2.18
C PHE A 26 -26.35 25.63 2.01
N ILE A 27 -26.87 26.16 3.11
CA ILE A 27 -27.44 27.51 3.18
C ILE A 27 -26.37 28.41 3.78
N GLY A 28 -25.95 29.43 3.04
CA GLY A 28 -25.00 30.43 3.47
C GLY A 28 -25.58 31.39 4.53
N PRO A 29 -24.73 32.18 5.20
CA PRO A 29 -25.16 33.11 6.25
C PRO A 29 -26.16 34.19 5.75
N GLY A 30 -26.22 34.43 4.43
CA GLY A 30 -27.20 35.32 3.79
C GLY A 30 -28.48 34.63 3.28
N LEU A 31 -28.79 33.40 3.71
CA LEU A 31 -29.91 32.57 3.22
C LEU A 31 -29.82 32.14 1.74
N GLU A 32 -28.67 32.38 1.12
CA GLU A 32 -28.31 31.91 -0.20
C GLU A 32 -28.10 30.39 -0.20
N LYS A 33 -28.62 29.71 -1.22
CA LYS A 33 -28.41 28.27 -1.42
C LYS A 33 -27.16 28.07 -2.26
N ASN A 34 -26.16 27.40 -1.69
CA ASN A 34 -24.92 27.09 -2.37
C ASN A 34 -24.79 25.57 -2.56
N THR A 35 -24.22 25.18 -3.70
CA THR A 35 -23.87 23.79 -4.01
C THR A 35 -22.38 23.70 -4.28
N VAL A 36 -21.71 22.77 -3.61
CA VAL A 36 -20.31 22.41 -3.88
C VAL A 36 -20.27 21.00 -4.40
N GLU A 37 -19.70 20.84 -5.60
CA GLU A 37 -19.54 19.56 -6.26
C GLU A 37 -18.06 19.19 -6.33
N LYS A 38 -17.74 17.96 -5.93
CA LYS A 38 -16.39 17.41 -5.99
C LYS A 38 -16.44 16.01 -6.56
N ASP A 39 -15.72 15.79 -7.65
CA ASP A 39 -15.50 14.45 -8.18
C ASP A 39 -14.48 13.73 -7.28
N ILE A 40 -14.83 12.54 -6.83
CA ILE A 40 -13.98 11.69 -6.00
C ILE A 40 -13.63 10.45 -6.82
N MET A 41 -12.36 10.37 -7.24
CA MET A 41 -11.78 9.16 -7.80
C MET A 41 -11.12 8.36 -6.68
N LEU A 42 -11.64 7.17 -6.39
CA LEU A 42 -11.06 6.24 -5.42
C LEU A 42 -10.12 5.28 -6.14
N SER A 43 -8.82 5.57 -6.11
CA SER A 43 -7.77 4.65 -6.57
C SER A 43 -7.04 4.07 -5.36
N PHE A 44 -7.61 3.04 -4.74
CA PHE A 44 -6.92 2.31 -3.68
C PHE A 44 -5.99 1.27 -4.29
N SER A 45 -4.69 1.53 -4.29
CA SER A 45 -3.69 0.53 -4.63
C SER A 45 -3.39 -0.32 -3.39
N LEU A 46 -3.65 -1.62 -3.46
CA LEU A 46 -3.09 -2.53 -2.46
C LEU A 46 -1.56 -2.38 -2.50
N PRO A 47 -0.87 -2.31 -1.35
CA PRO A 47 0.57 -2.33 -1.31
C PRO A 47 1.07 -3.71 -1.79
N ASN A 48 1.26 -3.84 -3.11
CA ASN A 48 1.80 -5.03 -3.77
C ASN A 48 3.30 -5.28 -3.44
N GLY A 49 3.85 -4.61 -2.44
CA GLY A 49 5.30 -4.55 -2.18
C GLY A 49 5.84 -5.64 -1.25
N ALA A 50 5.01 -6.30 -0.45
CA ALA A 50 5.52 -7.22 0.59
C ALA A 50 5.91 -8.60 0.05
N ALA A 51 5.23 -9.10 -0.98
CA ALA A 51 5.43 -10.47 -1.45
C ALA A 51 6.80 -10.66 -2.12
N ASN A 52 7.25 -9.70 -2.94
CA ASN A 52 8.45 -9.87 -3.76
C ASN A 52 9.74 -9.80 -2.93
N GLY A 53 9.78 -8.93 -1.92
CA GLY A 53 10.95 -8.78 -1.04
C GLY A 53 11.20 -10.04 -0.22
N THR A 54 10.16 -10.54 0.45
CA THR A 54 10.26 -11.73 1.31
C THR A 54 10.59 -12.99 0.51
N VAL A 55 9.98 -13.19 -0.66
CA VAL A 55 10.25 -14.35 -1.53
C VAL A 55 11.70 -14.35 -2.03
N ASN A 56 12.22 -13.20 -2.45
CA ASN A 56 13.61 -13.08 -2.92
C ASN A 56 14.64 -13.36 -1.82
N ILE A 57 14.38 -12.89 -0.60
CA ILE A 57 15.25 -13.15 0.56
C ILE A 57 15.27 -14.65 0.89
N ILE A 58 14.11 -15.30 0.93
CA ILE A 58 14.00 -16.75 1.19
C ILE A 58 14.74 -17.54 0.12
N LEU A 59 14.55 -17.19 -1.16
CA LEU A 59 15.23 -17.85 -2.28
C LEU A 59 16.77 -17.70 -2.18
N GLY A 60 17.25 -16.51 -1.80
CA GLY A 60 18.68 -16.25 -1.60
C GLY A 60 19.29 -17.12 -0.49
N ILE A 61 18.60 -17.28 0.64
CA ILE A 61 19.06 -18.13 1.75
C ILE A 61 19.16 -19.60 1.30
N ILE A 62 18.15 -20.10 0.58
CA ILE A 62 18.14 -21.48 0.08
C ILE A 62 19.34 -21.74 -0.84
N VAL A 63 19.63 -20.83 -1.77
CA VAL A 63 20.78 -20.94 -2.68
C VAL A 63 22.10 -20.97 -1.89
N LEU A 64 22.25 -20.11 -0.90
CA LEU A 64 23.45 -20.05 -0.04
C LEU A 64 23.68 -21.36 0.71
N VAL A 65 22.61 -21.96 1.26
CA VAL A 65 22.67 -23.25 1.96
C VAL A 65 23.07 -24.38 1.00
N ILE A 66 22.52 -24.40 -0.21
CA ILE A 66 22.86 -25.41 -1.23
C ILE A 66 24.34 -25.29 -1.63
N ILE A 67 24.83 -24.07 -1.89
CA ILE A 67 26.24 -23.82 -2.23
C ILE A 67 27.15 -24.29 -1.10
N TYR A 68 26.83 -23.96 0.15
CA TYR A 68 27.59 -24.41 1.31
C TYR A 68 27.62 -25.94 1.41
N PHE A 69 26.48 -26.60 1.22
CA PHE A 69 26.40 -28.06 1.32
C PHE A 69 27.20 -28.76 0.20
N LEU A 70 27.15 -28.24 -1.02
CA LEU A 70 27.93 -28.72 -2.15
C LEU A 70 29.43 -28.49 -1.91
N ALA A 71 29.84 -27.28 -1.53
CA ALA A 71 31.24 -26.96 -1.22
C ALA A 71 31.79 -27.86 -0.10
N ARG A 72 31.02 -28.05 0.98
CA ARG A 72 31.36 -28.98 2.06
C ARG A 72 31.51 -30.41 1.52
N LYS A 73 30.56 -30.92 0.73
CA LYS A 73 30.63 -32.28 0.18
C LYS A 73 31.86 -32.50 -0.73
N PHE A 74 32.26 -31.51 -1.52
CA PHE A 74 33.42 -31.63 -2.41
C PHE A 74 34.77 -31.45 -1.71
N ILE A 75 34.87 -30.54 -0.73
CA ILE A 75 36.11 -30.30 0.03
C ILE A 75 36.45 -31.50 0.93
N PHE A 76 35.45 -32.09 1.60
CA PHE A 76 35.68 -33.26 2.46
C PHE A 76 35.99 -34.54 1.67
N LYS A 77 35.58 -34.65 0.40
CA LYS A 77 35.97 -35.77 -0.48
C LYS A 77 37.40 -35.67 -0.99
N LYS A 78 37.95 -34.46 -1.20
CA LYS A 78 39.36 -34.29 -1.62
C LYS A 78 40.37 -34.58 -0.50
N LYS A 79 40.01 -34.38 0.77
CA LYS A 79 40.90 -34.66 1.92
C LYS A 79 41.05 -36.15 2.28
N LYS A 80 40.18 -37.04 1.81
CA LYS A 80 40.28 -38.50 2.06
C LYS A 80 41.07 -39.28 0.99
N LYS A 81 41.59 -38.61 -0.04
CA LYS A 81 42.34 -39.22 -1.15
C LYS A 81 43.81 -38.76 -1.23
N LYS A 82 44.33 -38.13 -0.18
CA LYS A 82 45.76 -37.81 -0.04
C LYS A 82 46.30 -38.50 1.20
#